data_AF-A0A310SJQ9-F1
#
_entry.id   AF-A0A310SJQ9-F1
#
_cell.length_a   1.000
_cell.length_b   1.000
_cell.length_c   1.000
_cell.angle_alpha   90.00
_cell.angle_beta   90.00
_cell.angle_gamma   90.00
#
_symmetry.space_group_name_H-M   'P 1'
#
loop_
_entity.id
_entity.type
_entity.pdbx_description
1 polymer ?
#
loop_
_entity_poly.entity_id
_entity_poly.type
_entity_poly.pdbx_seq_one_letter_code
_entity_poly.pdbx_strand_id
1 'polypeptide(L)'
;MLRRNRLKNKVIAIGLLVLATVIYNEFSVYGIQKLKWSVRECSECVKILLVADPQILGKENENYFGSWIAQWDSDKYLKKTFSKALYHSDPHVVIFLGDLMDEGHIATVENFQAYKKRLDSIFEMPDHIMKIYLPGDNDIGGEEDAVSSNIHNRFNFAYSQPDTLVYKTVTFFKVNRLTHTMPEAPKDAFLNDYAERNTTNVVLSHMPLLFMPGTFVQNVLKELSPQIIFTAHEHKAMHISLDTATDQLSEIWILPPYETPLYQLRMDVGDIHELQIPTCSYRMGTPHTGYGLAYIELANYERNVSKNIYKYNAYRKAAGTLSGLSERVKSGQEARKLPGIGEKIAKKIDEFLNTGKLQKLEDINKDENNIAINLLTRVSGIGPAKAKELIDAGIKTLNDLKKHQEKLNHHQKIGLKYFEDFEKRIPRKEIEQIEKLLKDTILNLSKEYIVTICGSYRRGKEESGDIDVLLTHPTLTSIEKDSKKKISVLKNGVCQALGDSKKLFRRIDIRLVSYDQYYCAVLYFTGSDLFNKDMRAHALEKHYTLNEYTLKHLTSEGTPGEAEKITCEEDIFRILELPYKEPKDRNS
;
A
#
# COMPACT_ATOMS: atom_id res chain seq x y z
N MET A 1 76.75 5.55 -10.26
CA MET A 1 75.68 5.70 -11.27
C MET A 1 74.42 4.87 -10.94
N LEU A 2 74.54 3.58 -10.62
CA LEU A 2 73.40 2.68 -10.32
C LEU A 2 72.48 3.09 -9.15
N ARG A 3 73.02 3.63 -8.03
CA ARG A 3 72.20 4.10 -6.89
C ARG A 3 71.33 5.33 -7.21
N ARG A 4 71.82 6.25 -8.05
CA ARG A 4 71.13 7.49 -8.43
C ARG A 4 69.95 7.22 -9.38
N ASN A 5 70.08 6.22 -10.26
CA ASN A 5 68.97 5.74 -11.10
C ASN A 5 67.89 5.00 -10.29
N ARG A 6 68.27 4.23 -9.25
CA ARG A 6 67.29 3.60 -8.35
C ARG A 6 66.47 4.62 -7.57
N LEU A 7 67.09 5.70 -7.08
CA LEU A 7 66.37 6.77 -6.37
C LEU A 7 65.41 7.51 -7.32
N LYS A 8 65.86 7.86 -8.53
CA LYS A 8 65.03 8.50 -9.55
C LYS A 8 63.83 7.64 -9.96
N ASN A 9 64.04 6.33 -10.17
CA ASN A 9 62.96 5.41 -10.51
C ASN A 9 61.97 5.23 -9.34
N LYS A 10 62.45 5.22 -8.09
CA LYS A 10 61.56 5.19 -6.91
C LYS A 10 60.70 6.45 -6.81
N VAL A 11 61.28 7.64 -7.01
CA VAL A 11 60.54 8.90 -6.98
C VAL A 11 59.48 8.94 -8.09
N ILE A 12 59.81 8.48 -9.30
CA ILE A 12 58.84 8.39 -10.41
C ILE A 12 57.72 7.39 -10.08
N ALA A 13 58.06 6.21 -9.54
CA ALA A 13 57.06 5.21 -9.17
C ALA A 13 56.13 5.70 -8.07
N ILE A 14 56.67 6.39 -7.04
CA ILE A 14 55.86 7.03 -5.99
C ILE A 14 54.96 8.11 -6.59
N GLY A 15 55.49 8.95 -7.47
CA GLY A 15 54.71 9.99 -8.16
C GLY A 15 53.56 9.43 -9.00
N LEU A 16 53.81 8.34 -9.74
CA LEU A 16 52.78 7.65 -10.52
C LEU A 16 51.72 7.00 -9.61
N LEU A 17 52.12 6.41 -8.48
CA LEU A 17 51.20 5.82 -7.53
C LEU A 17 50.32 6.88 -6.87
N VAL A 18 50.90 8.01 -6.45
CA VAL A 18 50.14 9.15 -5.91
C VAL A 18 49.16 9.68 -6.96
N LEU A 19 49.62 9.88 -8.20
CA LEU A 19 48.76 10.33 -9.30
C LEU A 19 47.61 9.34 -9.57
N ALA A 20 47.89 8.04 -9.61
CA ALA A 20 46.89 7.00 -9.80
C ALA A 20 45.86 6.99 -8.66
N THR A 21 46.32 7.13 -7.40
CA THR A 21 45.44 7.24 -6.23
C THR A 21 44.54 8.46 -6.29
N VAL A 22 45.09 9.63 -6.68
CA VAL A 22 44.29 10.85 -6.88
C VAL A 22 43.29 10.66 -8.00
N ILE A 23 43.69 10.13 -9.16
CA ILE A 23 42.76 9.86 -10.27
C ILE A 23 41.64 8.91 -9.84
N TYR A 24 41.98 7.86 -9.11
CA TYR A 24 41.00 6.89 -8.63
C TYR A 24 40.00 7.53 -7.66
N ASN A 25 40.49 8.13 -6.57
CA ASN A 25 39.63 8.69 -5.52
C ASN A 25 38.86 9.93 -5.97
N GLU A 26 39.48 10.78 -6.79
CA GLU A 26 38.84 12.01 -7.25
C GLU A 26 37.93 11.79 -8.45
N PHE A 27 38.14 10.78 -9.29
CA PHE A 27 37.41 10.63 -10.56
C PHE A 27 36.83 9.24 -10.78
N SER A 28 37.67 8.20 -10.84
CA SER A 28 37.24 6.89 -11.31
C SER A 28 36.28 6.20 -10.35
N VAL A 29 36.46 6.35 -9.04
CA VAL A 29 35.67 5.66 -8.00
C VAL A 29 34.17 5.94 -8.15
N TYR A 30 33.79 7.18 -8.45
CA TYR A 30 32.38 7.56 -8.61
C TYR A 30 31.75 6.90 -9.84
N GLY A 31 32.50 6.79 -10.94
CA GLY A 31 32.04 6.10 -12.15
C GLY A 31 31.92 4.60 -11.95
N ILE A 32 32.90 3.99 -11.27
CA ILE A 32 32.93 2.55 -10.98
C ILE A 32 31.79 2.17 -10.01
N GLN A 33 31.58 2.94 -8.94
CA GLN A 33 30.54 2.64 -7.97
C GLN A 33 29.13 2.76 -8.57
N LYS A 34 28.92 3.72 -9.49
CA LYS A 34 27.66 3.83 -10.23
C LYS A 34 27.28 2.53 -10.96
N LEU A 35 28.24 1.74 -11.45
CA LEU A 35 27.96 0.49 -12.15
C LEU A 35 27.29 -0.57 -11.28
N LYS A 36 27.34 -0.42 -9.95
CA LYS A 36 26.66 -1.32 -9.02
C LYS A 36 25.19 -0.94 -8.81
N TRP A 37 24.79 0.29 -9.13
CA TRP A 37 23.45 0.79 -8.86
C TRP A 37 22.43 0.15 -9.80
N SER A 38 21.42 -0.47 -9.20
CA SER A 38 20.28 -1.03 -9.94
C SER A 38 19.47 0.07 -10.62
N VAL A 39 18.99 -0.25 -11.82
CA VAL A 39 18.08 0.60 -12.61
C VAL A 39 16.78 -0.16 -12.78
N ARG A 40 15.66 0.53 -12.57
CA ARG A 40 14.33 0.02 -12.88
C ARG A 40 13.68 0.94 -13.90
N GLU A 41 13.35 0.40 -15.07
CA GLU A 41 12.45 1.10 -15.97
C GLU A 41 11.06 1.11 -15.36
N CYS A 42 10.46 2.30 -15.31
CA CYS A 42 9.17 2.51 -14.71
C CYS A 42 8.47 3.67 -15.42
N SER A 43 7.56 3.33 -16.32
CA SER A 43 6.81 4.30 -17.15
C SER A 43 5.71 5.02 -16.36
N GLU A 44 5.10 4.34 -15.39
CA GLU A 44 3.94 4.83 -14.63
C GLU A 44 4.23 4.85 -13.11
N CYS A 45 5.24 5.62 -12.69
CA CYS A 45 5.53 5.87 -11.28
C CYS A 45 6.01 7.30 -11.01
N VAL A 46 6.03 7.64 -9.72
CA VAL A 46 6.79 8.76 -9.16
C VAL A 46 8.16 8.22 -8.74
N LYS A 47 9.22 8.87 -9.23
CA LYS A 47 10.62 8.52 -8.95
C LYS A 47 11.11 9.53 -7.94
N ILE A 48 11.54 9.07 -6.78
CA ILE A 48 11.89 9.93 -5.65
C ILE A 48 13.34 9.67 -5.29
N LEU A 49 14.17 10.71 -5.34
CA LEU A 49 15.53 10.69 -4.82
C LEU A 49 15.52 11.29 -3.41
N LEU A 50 15.99 10.53 -2.44
CA LEU A 50 16.03 10.90 -1.02
C LEU A 50 17.47 11.25 -0.64
N VAL A 51 17.65 12.43 -0.07
CA VAL A 51 18.92 12.99 0.38
C VAL A 51 18.82 13.17 1.90
N ALA A 52 19.63 12.43 2.65
CA ALA A 52 19.66 12.49 4.11
C ALA A 52 21.02 13.02 4.59
N ASP A 53 20.98 13.85 5.63
CA ASP A 53 22.12 14.39 6.37
C ASP A 53 23.29 14.87 5.46
N PRO A 54 23.07 15.80 4.50
CA PRO A 54 24.18 16.44 3.80
C PRO A 54 25.21 17.05 4.76
N GLN A 55 24.73 17.65 5.84
CA GLN A 55 25.47 18.35 6.88
C GLN A 55 26.66 19.12 6.29
N ILE A 56 26.38 20.10 5.43
CA ILE A 56 27.44 20.91 4.84
C ILE A 56 28.19 21.65 5.94
N LEU A 57 29.53 21.63 5.88
CA LEU A 57 30.38 22.12 6.96
C LEU A 57 30.31 23.64 7.15
N GLY A 58 30.06 24.08 8.36
CA GLY A 58 29.93 25.46 8.74
C GLY A 58 31.27 26.16 8.98
N LYS A 59 31.22 27.32 9.65
CA LYS A 59 32.37 28.13 10.04
C LYS A 59 32.54 28.20 11.55
N GLU A 60 31.47 28.01 12.33
CA GLU A 60 31.52 28.10 13.79
C GLU A 60 32.17 26.83 14.36
N ASN A 61 31.70 25.65 13.95
CA ASN A 61 32.21 24.34 14.35
C ASN A 61 33.56 24.02 13.68
N GLU A 62 33.75 24.43 12.42
CA GLU A 62 34.98 24.22 11.65
C GLU A 62 35.88 25.48 11.70
N ASN A 63 36.16 25.96 12.91
CA ASN A 63 36.94 27.18 13.14
C ASN A 63 38.42 26.89 13.45
N TYR A 64 39.15 26.33 12.48
CA TYR A 64 40.60 26.16 12.54
C TYR A 64 41.29 26.56 11.23
N PHE A 65 42.59 26.85 11.32
CA PHE A 65 43.37 27.22 10.16
C PHE A 65 43.38 26.11 9.10
N GLY A 66 42.85 26.41 7.91
CA GLY A 66 42.75 25.45 6.81
C GLY A 66 41.39 24.75 6.68
N SER A 67 40.39 25.06 7.50
CA SER A 67 39.05 24.45 7.41
C SER A 67 38.35 24.67 6.06
N TRP A 68 38.73 25.71 5.32
CA TRP A 68 38.27 25.93 3.95
C TRP A 68 38.62 24.76 3.00
N ILE A 69 39.68 23.99 3.27
CA ILE A 69 40.02 22.78 2.50
C ILE A 69 39.01 21.68 2.81
N ALA A 70 38.65 21.49 4.08
CA ALA A 70 37.66 20.52 4.50
C ALA A 70 36.27 20.84 3.93
N GLN A 71 35.87 22.11 3.98
CA GLN A 71 34.63 22.60 3.35
C GLN A 71 34.65 22.34 1.83
N TRP A 72 35.75 22.71 1.15
CA TRP A 72 35.89 22.50 -0.29
C TRP A 72 35.81 21.02 -0.68
N ASP A 73 36.47 20.14 0.06
CA ASP A 73 36.48 18.70 -0.20
C ASP A 73 35.10 18.08 0.00
N SER A 74 34.46 18.40 1.13
CA SER A 74 33.09 17.95 1.44
C SER A 74 32.07 18.43 0.41
N ASP A 75 32.09 19.73 0.07
CA ASP A 75 31.19 20.31 -0.93
C ASP A 75 31.37 19.65 -2.30
N LYS A 76 32.62 19.40 -2.71
CA LYS A 76 32.96 18.77 -3.99
C LYS A 76 32.51 17.31 -4.02
N TYR A 77 32.71 16.59 -2.92
CA TYR A 77 32.23 15.22 -2.77
C TYR A 77 30.71 15.16 -2.92
N LEU A 78 29.97 15.97 -2.15
CA LEU A 78 28.51 16.02 -2.20
C LEU A 78 28.00 16.39 -3.59
N LYS A 79 28.55 17.45 -4.19
CA LYS A 79 28.16 17.89 -5.55
C LYS A 79 28.38 16.78 -6.57
N LYS A 80 29.50 16.08 -6.48
CA LYS A 80 29.84 15.01 -7.41
C LYS A 80 28.95 13.78 -7.22
N THR A 81 28.76 13.30 -6.00
CA THR A 81 27.93 12.12 -5.73
C THR A 81 26.46 12.41 -6.04
N PHE A 82 25.96 13.58 -5.66
CA PHE A 82 24.59 14.01 -5.97
C PHE A 82 24.35 14.09 -7.47
N SER A 83 25.24 14.75 -8.23
CA SER A 83 25.08 14.85 -9.70
C SER A 83 25.01 13.48 -10.38
N LYS A 84 25.75 12.48 -9.86
CA LYS A 84 25.69 11.10 -10.36
C LYS A 84 24.39 10.41 -9.97
N ALA A 85 23.94 10.58 -8.73
CA ALA A 85 22.67 10.03 -8.25
C ALA A 85 21.47 10.64 -9.00
N LEU A 86 21.46 11.96 -9.19
CA LEU A 86 20.45 12.70 -9.95
C LEU A 86 20.37 12.21 -11.39
N TYR A 87 21.50 12.16 -12.11
CA TYR A 87 21.53 11.67 -13.49
C TYR A 87 21.14 10.19 -13.61
N HIS A 88 21.49 9.37 -12.62
CA HIS A 88 21.15 7.95 -12.61
C HIS A 88 19.66 7.70 -12.35
N SER A 89 19.08 8.45 -11.40
CA SER A 89 17.69 8.26 -10.98
C SER A 89 16.67 8.96 -11.87
N ASP A 90 17.06 10.06 -12.52
CA ASP A 90 16.17 10.92 -13.31
C ASP A 90 14.86 11.19 -12.54
N PRO A 91 14.92 11.77 -11.33
CA PRO A 91 13.81 11.73 -10.40
C PRO A 91 12.75 12.78 -10.75
N HIS A 92 11.50 12.47 -10.39
CA HIS A 92 10.40 13.42 -10.45
C HIS A 92 10.38 14.34 -9.21
N VAL A 93 10.83 13.82 -8.07
CA VAL A 93 10.87 14.50 -6.77
C VAL A 93 12.22 14.26 -6.10
N VAL A 94 12.83 15.30 -5.54
CA VAL A 94 14.01 15.21 -4.67
C VAL A 94 13.61 15.69 -3.28
N ILE A 95 13.88 14.87 -2.27
CA ILE A 95 13.49 15.13 -0.88
C ILE A 95 14.74 15.20 -0.02
N PHE A 96 14.93 16.30 0.69
CA PHE A 96 15.96 16.48 1.69
C PHE A 96 15.36 16.23 3.08
N LEU A 97 15.81 15.18 3.75
CA LEU A 97 15.23 14.66 5.00
C LEU A 97 15.82 15.31 6.27
N GLY A 98 16.29 16.56 6.19
CA GLY A 98 16.90 17.26 7.32
C GLY A 98 18.42 17.21 7.33
N ASP A 99 18.97 17.92 8.31
CA ASP A 99 20.39 18.09 8.55
C ASP A 99 21.12 18.58 7.31
N LEU A 100 20.60 19.66 6.72
CA LEU A 100 21.18 20.30 5.55
C LEU A 100 22.55 20.91 5.88
N MET A 101 22.66 21.49 7.07
CA MET A 101 23.84 22.16 7.61
C MET A 101 24.27 21.46 8.91
N ASP A 102 25.56 21.44 9.19
CA ASP A 102 26.10 20.91 10.46
C ASP A 102 25.86 21.84 11.67
N GLU A 103 25.62 23.13 11.43
CA GLU A 103 25.51 24.16 12.47
C GLU A 103 24.38 25.17 12.21
N GLY A 104 23.38 24.80 11.41
CA GLY A 104 22.28 25.69 11.01
C GLY A 104 21.53 26.31 12.20
N HIS A 105 21.46 25.61 13.33
CA HIS A 105 20.80 26.07 14.55
C HIS A 105 21.56 27.21 15.27
N ILE A 106 22.90 27.18 15.28
CA ILE A 106 23.74 28.23 15.90
C ILE A 106 24.22 29.31 14.93
N ALA A 107 24.09 29.09 13.62
CA ALA A 107 24.57 30.04 12.62
C ALA A 107 23.96 31.44 12.79
N THR A 108 24.73 32.50 12.48
CA THR A 108 24.19 33.86 12.31
C THR A 108 23.30 33.92 11.06
N VAL A 109 22.52 35.00 10.91
CA VAL A 109 21.65 35.18 9.72
C VAL A 109 22.49 35.23 8.44
N GLU A 110 23.63 35.92 8.47
CA GLU A 110 24.55 36.06 7.35
C GLU A 110 25.22 34.73 6.99
N ASN A 111 25.68 33.97 8.00
CA ASN A 111 26.28 32.66 7.78
C ASN A 111 25.25 31.67 7.24
N PHE A 112 24.03 31.64 7.80
CA PHE A 112 22.95 30.79 7.31
C PHE A 112 22.60 31.08 5.85
N GLN A 113 22.51 32.37 5.45
CA GLN A 113 22.30 32.75 4.06
C GLN A 113 23.43 32.28 3.14
N ALA A 114 24.68 32.40 3.60
CA ALA A 114 25.84 31.91 2.85
C ALA A 114 25.81 30.37 2.70
N TYR A 115 25.46 29.65 3.76
CA TYR A 115 25.33 28.18 3.75
C TYR A 115 24.23 27.73 2.81
N LYS A 116 23.06 28.39 2.85
CA LYS A 116 21.97 28.11 1.90
C LYS A 116 22.43 28.28 0.46
N LYS A 117 23.11 29.39 0.12
CA LYS A 117 23.62 29.62 -1.23
C LYS A 117 24.63 28.53 -1.65
N ARG A 118 25.45 28.07 -0.71
CA ARG A 118 26.41 26.98 -0.94
C ARG A 118 25.69 25.65 -1.18
N LEU A 119 24.69 25.33 -0.36
CA LEU A 119 23.81 24.16 -0.51
C LEU A 119 23.11 24.15 -1.88
N ASP A 120 22.50 25.27 -2.28
CA ASP A 120 21.83 25.42 -3.58
C ASP A 120 22.79 25.15 -4.76
N SER A 121 24.07 25.52 -4.63
CA SER A 121 25.11 25.27 -5.64
C SER A 121 25.63 23.82 -5.64
N ILE A 122 25.65 23.15 -4.48
CA ILE A 122 26.04 21.74 -4.37
C ILE A 122 24.96 20.85 -4.97
N PHE A 123 23.71 21.12 -4.64
CA PHE A 123 22.54 20.35 -5.04
C PHE A 123 21.77 20.97 -6.21
N GLU A 124 22.50 21.52 -7.16
CA GLU A 124 21.94 22.12 -8.38
C GLU A 124 21.20 21.04 -9.20
N MET A 125 19.96 21.35 -9.58
CA MET A 125 19.10 20.42 -10.33
C MET A 125 18.06 21.18 -11.18
N PRO A 126 17.53 20.57 -12.26
CA PRO A 126 16.52 21.20 -13.11
C PRO A 126 15.26 21.65 -12.37
N ASP A 127 14.68 22.77 -12.80
CA ASP A 127 13.51 23.38 -12.14
C ASP A 127 12.22 22.56 -12.23
N HIS A 128 12.13 21.62 -13.18
CA HIS A 128 10.95 20.75 -13.33
C HIS A 128 10.86 19.66 -12.24
N ILE A 129 11.94 19.45 -11.49
CA ILE A 129 11.99 18.47 -10.40
C ILE A 129 11.40 19.13 -9.14
N MET A 130 10.40 18.49 -8.54
CA MET A 130 9.84 18.96 -7.27
C MET A 130 10.87 18.77 -6.15
N LYS A 131 11.12 19.81 -5.37
CA LYS A 131 12.06 19.80 -4.23
C LYS A 131 11.26 19.80 -2.93
N ILE A 132 11.63 19.02 -1.94
CA ILE A 132 11.02 19.05 -0.60
C ILE A 132 12.13 19.13 0.44
N TYR A 133 12.07 20.12 1.33
CA TYR A 133 13.05 20.31 2.41
C TYR A 133 12.39 20.13 3.78
N LEU A 134 13.01 19.29 4.60
CA LEU A 134 12.73 19.16 6.03
C LEU A 134 13.91 19.70 6.83
N PRO A 135 13.68 20.26 8.03
CA PRO A 135 14.76 20.55 8.97
C PRO A 135 15.13 19.30 9.78
N GLY A 136 16.41 19.17 10.11
CA GLY A 136 16.90 18.26 11.16
C GLY A 136 17.38 19.00 12.40
N ASP A 137 17.89 18.28 13.39
CA ASP A 137 18.33 18.87 14.67
C ASP A 137 19.55 19.77 14.49
N ASN A 138 20.44 19.51 13.52
CA ASN A 138 21.56 20.41 13.24
C ASN A 138 21.12 21.69 12.51
N ASP A 139 19.95 21.68 11.87
CA ASP A 139 19.37 22.86 11.23
C ASP A 139 18.63 23.78 12.20
N ILE A 140 17.89 23.21 13.18
CA ILE A 140 16.97 23.96 14.05
C ILE A 140 17.11 23.72 15.56
N GLY A 141 17.97 22.81 16.00
CA GLY A 141 18.09 22.31 17.37
C GLY A 141 17.09 21.19 17.66
N GLY A 142 16.99 20.76 18.92
CA GLY A 142 15.94 19.83 19.37
C GLY A 142 16.42 18.52 19.98
N GLU A 143 17.71 18.18 19.89
CA GLU A 143 18.26 16.98 20.54
C GLU A 143 18.66 17.25 22.01
N GLU A 144 19.59 18.18 22.24
CA GLU A 144 20.01 18.58 23.60
C GLU A 144 19.31 19.87 24.10
N ASP A 145 18.84 20.72 23.19
CA ASP A 145 18.22 22.03 23.46
C ASP A 145 16.80 22.13 22.90
N ALA A 146 15.92 22.88 23.56
CA ALA A 146 14.60 23.19 23.01
C ALA A 146 14.70 24.05 21.74
N VAL A 147 13.99 23.67 20.67
CA VAL A 147 13.95 24.42 19.41
C VAL A 147 13.43 25.84 19.66
N SER A 148 14.25 26.87 19.43
CA SER A 148 13.78 28.26 19.53
C SER A 148 12.87 28.60 18.35
N SER A 149 11.81 29.37 18.61
CA SER A 149 10.86 29.81 17.58
C SER A 149 11.54 30.63 16.47
N ASN A 150 12.55 31.44 16.82
CA ASN A 150 13.28 32.26 15.86
C ASN A 150 14.10 31.42 14.87
N ILE A 151 14.79 30.38 15.35
CA ILE A 151 15.59 29.49 14.49
C ILE A 151 14.67 28.70 13.56
N HIS A 152 13.57 28.15 14.11
CA HIS A 152 12.59 27.43 13.31
C HIS A 152 11.98 28.32 12.21
N ASN A 153 11.60 29.56 12.55
CA ASN A 153 11.05 30.51 11.58
C ASN A 153 12.08 30.92 10.51
N ARG A 154 13.37 31.06 10.87
CA ARG A 154 14.44 31.33 9.90
C ARG A 154 14.55 30.23 8.87
N PHE A 155 14.52 28.97 9.29
CA PHE A 155 14.55 27.82 8.39
C PHE A 155 13.32 27.82 7.47
N ASN A 156 12.12 27.96 8.04
CA ASN A 156 10.86 27.99 7.27
C ASN A 156 10.81 29.16 6.28
N PHE A 157 11.38 30.32 6.62
CA PHE A 157 11.50 31.44 5.70
C PHE A 157 12.44 31.13 4.54
N ALA A 158 13.59 30.53 4.83
CA ALA A 158 14.60 30.19 3.82
C ALA A 158 14.17 29.08 2.86
N TYR A 159 13.41 28.11 3.36
CA TYR A 159 12.89 26.96 2.60
C TYR A 159 11.35 26.96 2.60
N SER A 160 10.76 28.13 2.28
CA SER A 160 9.31 28.32 2.32
C SER A 160 8.59 27.37 1.37
N GLN A 161 7.84 26.43 1.95
CA GLN A 161 7.09 25.39 1.27
C GLN A 161 5.86 25.01 2.12
N PRO A 162 4.75 24.56 1.51
CA PRO A 162 3.64 24.02 2.28
C PRO A 162 4.03 22.73 2.98
N ASP A 163 3.41 22.44 4.13
CA ASP A 163 3.66 21.20 4.89
C ASP A 163 3.02 19.95 4.27
N THR A 164 2.13 20.16 3.30
CA THR A 164 1.58 19.10 2.44
C THR A 164 1.87 19.43 0.98
N LEU A 165 2.52 18.51 0.28
CA LEU A 165 2.83 18.62 -1.15
C LEU A 165 2.18 17.45 -1.91
N VAL A 166 1.72 17.69 -3.14
CA VAL A 166 1.10 16.65 -3.96
C VAL A 166 1.79 16.58 -5.32
N TYR A 167 2.26 15.40 -5.69
CA TYR A 167 2.78 15.10 -7.02
C TYR A 167 2.06 13.90 -7.61
N LYS A 168 1.29 14.11 -8.70
CA LYS A 168 0.43 13.10 -9.31
C LYS A 168 -0.52 12.46 -8.27
N THR A 169 -0.34 11.17 -7.97
CA THR A 169 -1.14 10.44 -6.96
C THR A 169 -0.36 10.22 -5.67
N VAL A 170 0.67 11.00 -5.38
CA VAL A 170 1.45 10.88 -4.14
C VAL A 170 1.33 12.18 -3.35
N THR A 171 0.90 12.06 -2.10
CA THR A 171 0.77 13.17 -1.16
C THR A 171 1.88 13.03 -0.12
N PHE A 172 2.72 14.04 0.00
CA PHE A 172 3.82 14.13 0.94
C PHE A 172 3.40 15.01 2.13
N PHE A 173 3.52 14.48 3.34
CA PHE A 173 3.29 15.21 4.58
C PHE A 173 4.61 15.42 5.32
N LYS A 174 4.95 16.66 5.61
CA LYS A 174 6.12 17.03 6.40
C LYS A 174 5.77 16.94 7.89
N VAL A 175 6.33 15.96 8.58
CA VAL A 175 6.17 15.76 10.03
C VAL A 175 7.48 16.14 10.70
N ASN A 176 7.40 16.93 11.77
CA ASN A 176 8.57 17.36 12.51
C ASN A 176 8.46 16.93 13.98
N ARG A 177 9.20 15.88 14.32
CA ARG A 177 9.27 15.34 15.68
C ARG A 177 9.93 16.30 16.67
N LEU A 178 10.93 17.07 16.26
CA LEU A 178 11.67 18.00 17.12
C LEU A 178 10.78 19.12 17.69
N THR A 179 9.75 19.49 16.94
CA THR A 179 8.77 20.51 17.34
C THR A 179 7.38 19.94 17.66
N HIS A 180 7.21 18.62 17.55
CA HIS A 180 5.91 17.92 17.61
C HIS A 180 4.83 18.56 16.71
N THR A 181 5.21 18.91 15.48
CA THR A 181 4.29 19.49 14.49
C THR A 181 4.02 18.53 13.34
N MET A 182 2.77 18.53 12.87
CA MET A 182 2.31 17.81 11.69
C MET A 182 1.26 18.66 10.96
N PRO A 183 1.11 18.54 9.63
CA PRO A 183 0.07 19.24 8.89
C PRO A 183 -1.31 18.80 9.35
N GLU A 184 -2.29 19.69 9.22
CA GLU A 184 -3.69 19.29 9.35
C GLU A 184 -3.99 18.20 8.33
N ALA A 185 -4.63 17.13 8.78
CA ALA A 185 -5.17 16.14 7.87
C ALA A 185 -6.12 16.86 6.89
N PRO A 186 -6.14 16.50 5.59
CA PRO A 186 -7.11 17.06 4.64
C PRO A 186 -8.52 16.99 5.26
N LYS A 187 -9.40 17.99 5.08
CA LYS A 187 -10.75 17.95 5.72
C LYS A 187 -11.58 16.71 5.37
N ASP A 188 -11.21 16.06 4.26
CA ASP A 188 -11.76 14.81 3.75
C ASP A 188 -11.16 13.57 4.46
N ALA A 189 -10.20 13.77 5.38
CA ALA A 189 -9.49 12.72 6.10
C ALA A 189 -10.30 12.08 7.22
N PHE A 190 -11.29 12.82 7.75
CA PHE A 190 -12.24 12.35 8.77
C PHE A 190 -13.42 11.56 8.19
N LEU A 191 -13.49 11.40 6.85
CA LEU A 191 -14.24 10.30 6.27
C LEU A 191 -13.37 9.05 6.50
N ASN A 192 -13.74 8.26 7.52
CA ASN A 192 -13.05 7.06 8.04
C ASN A 192 -12.82 5.92 7.02
N ASP A 193 -12.84 6.20 5.73
CA ASP A 193 -12.57 5.23 4.69
C ASP A 193 -11.21 5.56 4.05
N TYR A 194 -10.17 4.84 4.48
CA TYR A 194 -8.89 4.75 3.76
C TYR A 194 -9.10 4.46 2.24
N ALA A 195 -10.28 3.95 1.87
CA ALA A 195 -10.77 3.61 0.55
C ALA A 195 -11.08 4.78 -0.41
N GLU A 196 -11.23 6.02 0.05
CA GLU A 196 -11.57 7.16 -0.83
C GLU A 196 -10.35 7.92 -1.36
N ARG A 197 -9.17 7.69 -0.77
CA ARG A 197 -7.94 8.40 -1.15
C ARG A 197 -7.32 7.77 -2.39
N ASN A 198 -7.46 8.44 -3.54
CA ASN A 198 -6.76 8.11 -4.79
C ASN A 198 -5.28 8.53 -4.77
N THR A 199 -4.66 8.54 -3.59
CA THR A 199 -3.32 9.07 -3.32
C THR A 199 -2.56 8.18 -2.36
N THR A 200 -1.29 7.90 -2.66
CA THR A 200 -0.33 7.32 -1.72
C THR A 200 0.13 8.40 -0.76
N ASN A 201 -0.16 8.23 0.52
CA ASN A 201 0.25 9.11 1.59
C ASN A 201 1.66 8.71 2.05
N VAL A 202 2.59 9.62 1.85
CA VAL A 202 3.99 9.52 2.24
C VAL A 202 4.21 10.50 3.38
N VAL A 203 4.64 10.00 4.53
CA VAL A 203 5.11 10.87 5.62
C VAL A 203 6.62 11.02 5.51
N LEU A 204 7.09 12.25 5.70
CA LEU A 204 8.49 12.62 5.71
C LEU A 204 8.81 13.16 7.10
N SER A 205 9.86 12.65 7.73
CA SER A 205 10.36 13.17 9.01
C SER A 205 11.89 13.10 8.98
N HIS A 206 12.58 14.00 9.68
CA HIS A 206 14.01 13.83 9.90
C HIS A 206 14.25 12.69 10.92
N MET A 207 13.67 12.83 12.11
CA MET A 207 13.75 11.82 13.17
C MET A 207 12.90 10.58 12.85
N PRO A 208 13.36 9.37 13.21
CA PRO A 208 12.57 8.16 13.19
C PRO A 208 11.21 8.28 13.91
N LEU A 209 10.18 7.63 13.37
CA LEU A 209 8.83 7.65 13.96
C LEU A 209 8.49 6.32 14.61
N LEU A 210 8.50 5.22 13.85
CA LEU A 210 8.16 3.87 14.32
C LEU A 210 9.18 3.32 15.31
N PHE A 211 10.45 3.68 15.17
CA PHE A 211 11.51 3.26 16.10
C PHE A 211 11.38 3.92 17.49
N MET A 212 10.74 5.10 17.54
CA MET A 212 10.53 5.87 18.76
C MET A 212 9.03 6.13 18.96
N PRO A 213 8.24 5.15 19.40
CA PRO A 213 6.80 5.31 19.53
C PRO A 213 6.44 6.38 20.58
N GLY A 214 5.23 6.93 20.47
CA GLY A 214 4.72 7.94 21.40
C GLY A 214 3.39 8.51 20.94
N THR A 215 2.74 9.33 21.79
CA THR A 215 1.43 9.93 21.50
C THR A 215 1.43 10.77 20.22
N PHE A 216 2.51 11.53 19.99
CA PHE A 216 2.69 12.29 18.75
C PHE A 216 2.72 11.39 17.52
N VAL A 217 3.49 10.29 17.56
CA VAL A 217 3.58 9.33 16.45
C VAL A 217 2.24 8.66 16.19
N GLN A 218 1.52 8.26 17.24
CA GLN A 218 0.18 7.69 17.11
C GLN A 218 -0.78 8.65 16.41
N ASN A 219 -0.74 9.94 16.74
CA ASN A 219 -1.54 10.96 16.05
C ASN A 219 -1.13 11.10 14.59
N VAL A 220 0.18 11.09 14.27
CA VAL A 220 0.67 11.11 12.89
C VAL A 220 0.14 9.91 12.09
N LEU A 221 0.25 8.69 12.64
CA LEU A 221 -0.20 7.47 11.97
C LEU A 221 -1.71 7.48 11.76
N LYS A 222 -2.47 7.90 12.78
CA LYS A 222 -3.92 7.96 12.75
C LYS A 222 -4.45 9.01 11.77
N GLU A 223 -4.01 10.26 11.93
CA GLU A 223 -4.55 11.42 11.20
C GLU A 223 -4.06 11.46 9.75
N LEU A 224 -2.78 11.17 9.50
CA LEU A 224 -2.19 11.25 8.16
C LEU A 224 -2.29 9.93 7.39
N SER A 225 -2.49 8.81 8.10
CA SER A 225 -2.73 7.50 7.49
C SER A 225 -1.67 7.11 6.43
N PRO A 226 -0.36 7.14 6.77
CA PRO A 226 0.69 6.89 5.80
C PRO A 226 0.73 5.43 5.36
N GLN A 227 1.07 5.17 4.09
CA GLN A 227 1.47 3.84 3.63
C GLN A 227 2.99 3.64 3.75
N ILE A 228 3.74 4.74 3.66
CA ILE A 228 5.20 4.73 3.74
C ILE A 228 5.69 6.00 4.43
N ILE A 229 6.73 5.83 5.23
CA ILE A 229 7.41 6.87 5.99
C ILE A 229 8.88 6.87 5.53
N PHE A 230 9.44 8.03 5.21
CA PHE A 230 10.88 8.19 4.99
C PHE A 230 11.48 9.03 6.11
N THR A 231 12.54 8.49 6.73
CA THR A 231 13.26 9.12 7.84
C THR A 231 14.78 9.11 7.63
N ALA A 232 15.53 9.84 8.48
CA ALA A 232 16.99 10.00 8.44
C ALA A 232 17.58 9.88 9.87
N HIS A 233 18.62 10.67 10.20
CA HIS A 233 19.25 10.82 11.53
C HIS A 233 20.14 9.65 11.99
N GLU A 234 19.72 8.38 11.84
CA GLU A 234 20.52 7.22 12.31
C GLU A 234 21.74 6.89 11.41
N HIS A 235 21.91 7.63 10.30
CA HIS A 235 22.97 7.47 9.30
C HIS A 235 23.08 6.06 8.69
N LYS A 236 22.03 5.25 8.81
CA LYS A 236 21.97 3.85 8.37
C LYS A 236 20.75 3.60 7.50
N ALA A 237 20.92 2.72 6.52
CA ALA A 237 19.81 2.20 5.73
C ALA A 237 19.06 1.13 6.54
N MET A 238 17.81 1.42 6.93
CA MET A 238 16.99 0.48 7.70
C MET A 238 15.55 0.48 7.20
N HIS A 239 14.91 -0.69 7.24
CA HIS A 239 13.48 -0.85 7.01
C HIS A 239 12.84 -1.33 8.30
N ILE A 240 11.72 -0.69 8.65
CA ILE A 240 10.91 -1.02 9.80
C ILE A 240 9.47 -1.16 9.30
N SER A 241 8.77 -2.18 9.76
CA SER A 241 7.34 -2.33 9.50
C SER A 241 6.55 -2.45 10.79
N LEU A 242 5.38 -1.82 10.79
CA LEU A 242 4.41 -1.85 11.87
C LEU A 242 3.14 -2.51 11.32
N ASP A 243 2.70 -3.61 11.94
CA ASP A 243 1.43 -4.24 11.64
C ASP A 243 0.29 -3.43 12.29
N THR A 244 -0.52 -2.79 11.46
CA THR A 244 -1.67 -1.97 11.82
C THR A 244 -2.81 -2.76 12.48
N ALA A 245 -2.88 -4.08 12.29
CA ALA A 245 -3.90 -4.91 12.94
C ALA A 245 -3.52 -5.26 14.38
N THR A 246 -2.23 -5.31 14.70
CA THR A 246 -1.72 -5.65 16.03
C THR A 246 -1.08 -4.47 16.77
N ASP A 247 -0.83 -3.35 16.08
CA ASP A 247 -0.04 -2.20 16.51
C ASP A 247 1.35 -2.59 17.05
N GLN A 248 1.95 -3.63 16.45
CA GLN A 248 3.27 -4.14 16.81
C GLN A 248 4.25 -4.05 15.65
N LEU A 249 5.53 -3.79 15.97
CA LEU A 249 6.60 -3.85 14.99
C LEU A 249 6.69 -5.30 14.46
N SER A 250 6.45 -5.46 13.16
CA SER A 250 6.40 -6.76 12.50
C SER A 250 7.78 -7.18 11.99
N GLU A 251 8.59 -6.26 11.48
CA GLU A 251 9.94 -6.53 10.99
C GLU A 251 10.86 -5.32 11.16
N ILE A 252 12.12 -5.57 11.54
CA ILE A 252 13.22 -4.60 11.48
C ILE A 252 14.35 -5.23 10.68
N TRP A 253 14.73 -4.59 9.57
CA TRP A 253 15.76 -5.05 8.67
C TRP A 253 16.81 -3.96 8.44
N ILE A 254 18.05 -4.21 8.85
CA ILE A 254 19.20 -3.41 8.45
C ILE A 254 19.58 -3.80 7.03
N LEU A 255 19.47 -2.84 6.11
CA LEU A 255 19.73 -3.05 4.69
C LEU A 255 21.25 -3.16 4.46
N PRO A 256 21.74 -4.29 3.92
CA PRO A 256 23.17 -4.50 3.73
C PRO A 256 23.74 -3.49 2.71
N PRO A 257 24.89 -2.85 3.00
CA PRO A 257 25.42 -1.73 2.22
C PRO A 257 26.00 -2.11 0.84
N TYR A 258 26.17 -3.41 0.57
CA TYR A 258 26.83 -3.91 -0.64
C TYR A 258 25.91 -4.74 -1.54
N GLU A 259 24.70 -5.08 -1.08
CA GLU A 259 23.72 -5.75 -1.91
C GLU A 259 22.88 -4.69 -2.60
N THR A 260 22.70 -4.82 -3.91
CA THR A 260 21.94 -3.86 -4.72
C THR A 260 20.59 -4.39 -5.21
N PRO A 261 19.86 -5.27 -4.49
CA PRO A 261 18.52 -5.62 -4.93
C PRO A 261 17.59 -4.41 -4.74
N LEU A 262 16.68 -4.26 -5.68
CA LEU A 262 15.53 -3.39 -5.47
C LEU A 262 14.59 -4.11 -4.51
N TYR A 263 14.38 -3.53 -3.34
CA TYR A 263 13.42 -4.06 -2.37
C TYR A 263 12.01 -3.67 -2.79
N GLN A 264 11.16 -4.67 -2.98
CA GLN A 264 9.75 -4.46 -3.32
C GLN A 264 8.90 -4.59 -2.07
N LEU A 265 8.44 -3.45 -1.55
CA LEU A 265 7.51 -3.39 -0.42
C LEU A 265 6.07 -3.42 -0.94
N ARG A 266 5.21 -4.19 -0.29
CA ARG A 266 3.77 -4.17 -0.56
C ARG A 266 3.11 -3.20 0.41
N MET A 267 2.53 -2.13 -0.13
CA MET A 267 1.79 -1.13 0.64
C MET A 267 0.32 -1.55 0.85
N ASP A 268 0.02 -2.84 0.95
CA ASP A 268 -1.35 -3.34 1.16
C ASP A 268 -1.81 -3.27 2.62
N VAL A 269 -3.11 -3.44 2.82
CA VAL A 269 -3.80 -3.27 4.12
C VAL A 269 -3.23 -4.25 5.14
N GLY A 270 -2.44 -3.74 6.07
CA GLY A 270 -1.83 -4.54 7.12
C GLY A 270 -0.62 -3.87 7.73
N ASP A 271 0.28 -3.29 6.92
CA ASP A 271 1.55 -2.77 7.42
C ASP A 271 1.80 -1.30 7.04
N ILE A 272 2.43 -0.54 7.94
CA ILE A 272 3.05 0.75 7.66
C ILE A 272 4.56 0.54 7.59
N HIS A 273 5.19 1.02 6.52
CA HIS A 273 6.65 0.88 6.35
C HIS A 273 7.36 2.19 6.64
N GLU A 274 8.39 2.16 7.49
CA GLU A 274 9.38 3.22 7.64
C GLU A 274 10.70 2.80 7.00
N LEU A 275 11.25 3.67 6.15
CA LEU A 275 12.56 3.53 5.55
C LEU A 275 13.47 4.66 6.03
N GLN A 276 14.49 4.28 6.80
CA GLN A 276 15.54 5.19 7.22
C GLN A 276 16.61 5.25 6.13
N ILE A 277 16.95 6.47 5.73
CA ILE A 277 17.86 6.74 4.62
C ILE A 277 19.25 7.02 5.19
N PRO A 278 20.31 6.37 4.66
CA PRO A 278 21.66 6.64 5.13
C PRO A 278 22.09 8.05 4.75
N THR A 279 23.01 8.62 5.53
CA THR A 279 23.62 9.91 5.21
C THR A 279 24.34 9.87 3.86
N CYS A 280 24.22 10.96 3.10
CA CYS A 280 24.99 11.16 1.87
C CYS A 280 26.38 11.76 2.12
N SER A 281 26.72 12.11 3.36
CA SER A 281 27.96 12.78 3.74
C SER A 281 28.94 11.84 4.41
N TYR A 282 30.16 11.74 3.87
CA TYR A 282 31.23 10.95 4.50
C TYR A 282 31.67 11.53 5.85
N ARG A 283 31.33 12.80 6.12
CA ARG A 283 31.70 13.51 7.35
C ARG A 283 31.03 12.92 8.58
N MET A 284 29.96 12.14 8.42
CA MET A 284 29.25 11.47 9.51
C MET A 284 29.99 10.27 10.11
N GLY A 285 31.20 9.98 9.62
CA GLY A 285 32.04 8.93 10.18
C GLY A 285 31.52 7.51 9.93
N THR A 286 30.49 7.35 9.10
CA THR A 286 29.98 6.04 8.69
C THR A 286 30.69 5.52 7.43
N PRO A 287 31.05 4.23 7.38
CA PRO A 287 31.64 3.62 6.20
C PRO A 287 30.63 3.42 5.06
N HIS A 288 29.33 3.64 5.31
CA HIS A 288 28.24 3.33 4.38
C HIS A 288 27.38 4.57 4.14
N THR A 289 27.80 5.40 3.19
CA THR A 289 27.07 6.58 2.74
C THR A 289 26.29 6.28 1.45
N GLY A 290 25.19 7.01 1.24
CA GLY A 290 24.36 6.79 0.06
C GLY A 290 23.22 7.78 -0.10
N TYR A 291 22.35 7.45 -1.04
CA TYR A 291 21.10 8.15 -1.31
C TYR A 291 19.98 7.11 -1.32
N GLY A 292 18.77 7.49 -0.94
CA GLY A 292 17.59 6.65 -1.14
C GLY A 292 17.02 6.85 -2.53
N LEU A 293 16.56 5.77 -3.17
CA LEU A 293 15.84 5.85 -4.45
C LEU A 293 14.56 5.02 -4.37
N ALA A 294 13.42 5.68 -4.48
CA ALA A 294 12.11 5.06 -4.39
C ALA A 294 11.32 5.23 -5.69
N TYR A 295 10.56 4.19 -6.04
CA TYR A 295 9.63 4.15 -7.16
C TYR A 295 8.22 3.90 -6.62
N ILE A 296 7.35 4.90 -6.64
CA ILE A 296 5.95 4.78 -6.21
C ILE A 296 5.07 4.67 -7.44
N GLU A 297 4.55 3.48 -7.71
CA GLU A 297 3.70 3.20 -8.88
C GLU A 297 2.36 3.97 -8.82
N LEU A 298 1.95 4.57 -9.95
CA LEU A 298 0.75 5.41 -10.05
C LEU A 298 -0.53 4.56 -10.14
N ALA A 299 -1.51 4.89 -9.29
CA ALA A 299 -2.69 4.08 -9.03
C ALA A 299 -3.87 4.29 -10.01
N ASN A 300 -3.78 3.84 -11.28
CA ASN A 300 -4.92 3.91 -12.21
C ASN A 300 -5.03 2.80 -13.30
N TYR A 301 -4.99 1.52 -12.93
CA TYR A 301 -5.18 0.33 -13.78
C TYR A 301 -6.19 -0.71 -13.09
N GLU A 302 -7.22 -0.20 -12.41
CA GLU A 302 -7.63 -0.46 -11.00
C GLU A 302 -8.33 -1.74 -10.51
N ARG A 303 -8.60 -2.80 -11.27
CA ARG A 303 -9.14 -4.03 -10.62
C ARG A 303 -8.56 -5.31 -11.17
N ASN A 304 -8.65 -5.50 -12.48
CA ASN A 304 -8.18 -6.74 -13.07
C ASN A 304 -6.70 -6.66 -13.40
N VAL A 305 -6.11 -5.49 -13.18
CA VAL A 305 -4.86 -5.14 -13.76
C VAL A 305 -3.95 -4.49 -12.68
N SER A 306 -4.38 -3.45 -11.94
CA SER A 306 -3.59 -2.73 -10.91
C SER A 306 -3.95 -3.01 -9.46
N LYS A 307 -4.85 -3.96 -9.19
CA LYS A 307 -5.15 -4.42 -7.83
C LYS A 307 -5.65 -3.32 -6.86
N ASN A 308 -6.39 -2.29 -7.30
CA ASN A 308 -6.99 -1.31 -6.40
C ASN A 308 -8.46 -1.62 -6.11
N ILE A 309 -8.64 -2.42 -5.07
CA ILE A 309 -9.95 -2.94 -4.65
C ILE A 309 -10.94 -1.83 -4.26
N TYR A 310 -10.46 -0.62 -3.95
CA TYR A 310 -11.26 0.49 -3.44
C TYR A 310 -12.00 1.25 -4.52
N LYS A 311 -11.35 1.61 -5.64
CA LYS A 311 -12.08 2.16 -6.80
C LYS A 311 -13.11 1.18 -7.33
N TYR A 312 -12.77 -0.11 -7.35
CA TYR A 312 -13.73 -1.15 -7.71
C TYR A 312 -14.95 -1.13 -6.78
N ASN A 313 -14.73 -1.07 -5.46
CA ASN A 313 -15.82 -0.99 -4.49
C ASN A 313 -16.62 0.31 -4.63
N ALA A 314 -15.99 1.45 -4.91
CA ALA A 314 -16.67 2.73 -5.13
C ALA A 314 -17.58 2.69 -6.38
N TYR A 315 -17.09 2.15 -7.52
CA TYR A 315 -17.94 1.94 -8.69
C TYR A 315 -19.05 0.93 -8.42
N ARG A 316 -18.80 -0.10 -7.61
CA ARG A 316 -19.83 -1.06 -7.22
C ARG A 316 -20.88 -0.49 -6.28
N LYS A 317 -20.48 0.35 -5.32
CA LYS A 317 -21.38 1.08 -4.42
C LYS A 317 -22.24 2.04 -5.22
N ALA A 318 -21.62 2.84 -6.10
CA ALA A 318 -22.35 3.71 -7.02
C ALA A 318 -23.32 2.93 -7.92
N ALA A 319 -22.89 1.81 -8.52
CA ALA A 319 -23.76 0.97 -9.33
C ALA A 319 -24.90 0.34 -8.53
N GLY A 320 -24.63 -0.12 -7.30
CA GLY A 320 -25.62 -0.60 -6.34
C GLY A 320 -26.67 0.47 -6.07
N THR A 321 -26.23 1.66 -5.65
CA THR A 321 -27.10 2.82 -5.42
C THR A 321 -27.95 3.16 -6.65
N LEU A 322 -27.36 3.24 -7.85
CA LEU A 322 -28.09 3.57 -9.08
C LEU A 322 -29.09 2.48 -9.49
N SER A 323 -28.74 1.21 -9.32
CA SER A 323 -29.62 0.07 -9.66
C SER A 323 -30.81 -0.09 -8.73
N GLY A 324 -30.74 0.46 -7.51
CA GLY A 324 -31.84 0.46 -6.56
C GLY A 324 -32.85 1.60 -6.73
N LEU A 325 -32.64 2.52 -7.68
CA LEU A 325 -33.55 3.64 -7.89
C LEU A 325 -34.81 3.22 -8.65
N SER A 326 -35.96 3.72 -8.20
CA SER A 326 -37.23 3.59 -8.94
C SER A 326 -37.31 4.52 -10.15
N GLU A 327 -36.51 5.59 -10.17
CA GLU A 327 -36.49 6.60 -11.23
C GLU A 327 -35.10 6.76 -11.85
N ARG A 328 -35.08 7.09 -13.14
CA ARG A 328 -33.84 7.30 -13.90
C ARG A 328 -33.23 8.66 -13.60
N VAL A 329 -31.94 8.65 -13.22
CA VAL A 329 -31.14 9.87 -13.02
C VAL A 329 -30.93 10.62 -14.33
N LYS A 330 -31.06 11.96 -14.29
CA LYS A 330 -31.02 12.85 -15.46
C LYS A 330 -29.72 13.65 -15.58
N SER A 331 -28.92 13.74 -14.52
CA SER A 331 -27.60 14.38 -14.55
C SER A 331 -26.66 13.81 -13.49
N GLY A 332 -25.35 14.01 -13.68
CA GLY A 332 -24.33 13.72 -12.68
C GLY A 332 -24.53 14.52 -11.39
N GLN A 333 -25.04 15.75 -11.47
CA GLN A 333 -25.34 16.56 -10.30
C GLN A 333 -26.49 15.99 -9.45
N GLU A 334 -27.50 15.41 -10.10
CA GLU A 334 -28.55 14.64 -9.43
C GLU A 334 -27.98 13.36 -8.82
N ALA A 335 -27.16 12.62 -9.59
CA ALA A 335 -26.50 11.40 -9.11
C ALA A 335 -25.64 11.66 -7.88
N ARG A 336 -24.92 12.79 -7.83
CA ARG A 336 -24.00 13.16 -6.75
C ARG A 336 -24.68 13.30 -5.38
N LYS A 337 -26.00 13.52 -5.35
CA LYS A 337 -26.77 13.57 -4.09
C LYS A 337 -26.96 12.18 -3.47
N LEU A 338 -26.70 11.13 -4.23
CA LEU A 338 -26.92 9.75 -3.80
C LEU A 338 -25.66 9.19 -3.09
N PRO A 339 -25.85 8.34 -2.07
CA PRO A 339 -24.74 7.78 -1.31
C PRO A 339 -23.82 6.94 -2.21
N GLY A 340 -22.51 7.15 -2.09
CA GLY A 340 -21.49 6.44 -2.87
C GLY A 340 -21.22 7.02 -4.27
N ILE A 341 -21.80 8.17 -4.63
CA ILE A 341 -21.56 8.84 -5.92
C ILE A 341 -20.85 10.18 -5.72
N GLY A 342 -19.52 10.18 -5.84
CA GLY A 342 -18.70 11.40 -5.78
C GLY A 342 -18.60 12.14 -7.13
N GLU A 343 -17.97 13.31 -7.10
CA GLU A 343 -17.80 14.21 -8.26
C GLU A 343 -17.22 13.51 -9.51
N LYS A 344 -16.25 12.61 -9.32
CA LYS A 344 -15.61 11.87 -10.43
C LYS A 344 -16.52 10.84 -11.08
N ILE A 345 -17.51 10.30 -10.35
CA ILE A 345 -18.49 9.36 -10.89
C ILE A 345 -19.62 10.16 -11.54
N ALA A 346 -20.06 11.25 -10.89
CA ALA A 346 -21.02 12.20 -11.45
C ALA A 346 -20.60 12.70 -12.85
N LYS A 347 -19.36 13.15 -13.02
CA LYS A 347 -18.84 13.57 -14.34
C LYS A 347 -18.90 12.48 -15.41
N LYS A 348 -18.67 11.21 -15.03
CA LYS A 348 -18.79 10.07 -15.95
C LYS A 348 -20.24 9.75 -16.30
N ILE A 349 -21.14 9.94 -15.34
CA ILE A 349 -22.58 9.83 -15.58
C ILE A 349 -23.01 10.92 -16.57
N ASP A 350 -22.56 12.16 -16.40
CA ASP A 350 -22.81 13.24 -17.37
C ASP A 350 -22.25 12.93 -18.76
N GLU A 351 -21.00 12.46 -18.84
CA GLU A 351 -20.38 12.04 -20.10
C GLU A 351 -21.20 10.94 -20.80
N PHE A 352 -21.61 9.92 -20.05
CA PHE A 352 -22.40 8.82 -20.57
C PHE A 352 -23.82 9.25 -20.98
N LEU A 353 -24.48 10.11 -20.20
CA LEU A 353 -25.81 10.64 -20.53
C LEU A 353 -25.77 11.50 -21.80
N ASN A 354 -24.69 12.26 -22.01
CA ASN A 354 -24.54 13.13 -23.18
C ASN A 354 -24.11 12.38 -24.45
N THR A 355 -23.23 11.39 -24.33
CA THR A 355 -22.57 10.75 -25.49
C THR A 355 -23.03 9.32 -25.74
N GLY A 356 -23.73 8.69 -24.79
CA GLY A 356 -24.06 7.27 -24.80
C GLY A 356 -22.85 6.33 -24.59
N LYS A 357 -21.66 6.88 -24.36
CA LYS A 357 -20.40 6.14 -24.22
C LYS A 357 -19.53 6.75 -23.12
N LEU A 358 -18.46 6.06 -22.76
CA LEU A 358 -17.44 6.60 -21.86
C LEU A 358 -16.08 6.44 -22.52
N GLN A 359 -15.42 7.54 -22.85
CA GLN A 359 -14.16 7.56 -23.60
C GLN A 359 -13.09 6.71 -22.92
N LYS A 360 -13.03 6.75 -21.59
CA LYS A 360 -12.12 5.90 -20.80
C LYS A 360 -12.35 4.39 -21.01
N LEU A 361 -13.61 3.94 -21.17
CA LEU A 361 -13.90 2.54 -21.47
C LEU A 361 -13.54 2.19 -22.91
N GLU A 362 -13.77 3.10 -23.85
CA GLU A 362 -13.36 2.94 -25.25
C GLU A 362 -11.83 2.79 -25.35
N ASP A 363 -11.07 3.59 -24.61
CA ASP A 363 -9.60 3.53 -24.62
C ASP A 363 -9.07 2.24 -23.96
N ILE A 364 -9.71 1.77 -22.89
CA ILE A 364 -9.37 0.47 -22.26
C ILE A 364 -9.61 -0.68 -23.24
N ASN A 365 -10.68 -0.61 -24.02
CA ASN A 365 -11.04 -1.63 -25.00
C ASN A 365 -10.18 -1.60 -26.28
N LYS A 366 -9.22 -0.67 -26.39
CA LYS A 366 -8.21 -0.66 -27.49
C LYS A 366 -6.98 -1.50 -27.18
N ASP A 367 -6.70 -1.76 -25.90
CA ASP A 367 -5.51 -2.52 -25.48
C ASP A 367 -5.83 -4.02 -25.41
N GLU A 368 -5.22 -4.79 -26.31
CA GLU A 368 -5.36 -6.24 -26.38
C GLU A 368 -5.01 -6.96 -25.07
N ASN A 369 -4.09 -6.43 -24.27
CA ASN A 369 -3.73 -7.01 -22.98
C ASN A 369 -4.84 -6.81 -21.95
N ASN A 370 -5.53 -5.67 -21.97
CA ASN A 370 -6.68 -5.45 -21.09
C ASN A 370 -7.86 -6.34 -21.45
N ILE A 371 -8.09 -6.57 -22.75
CA ILE A 371 -9.09 -7.51 -23.24
C ILE A 371 -8.76 -8.93 -22.76
N ALA A 372 -7.50 -9.35 -22.94
CA ALA A 372 -7.03 -10.66 -22.51
C ALA A 372 -7.16 -10.85 -21.00
N ILE A 373 -6.77 -9.88 -20.18
CA ILE A 373 -6.89 -9.98 -18.72
C ILE A 373 -8.36 -10.11 -18.29
N ASN A 374 -9.25 -9.32 -18.87
CA ASN A 374 -10.69 -9.40 -18.57
C ASN A 374 -11.29 -10.76 -19.00
N LEU A 375 -10.80 -11.35 -20.09
CA LEU A 375 -11.22 -12.67 -20.53
C LEU A 375 -10.72 -13.78 -19.60
N LEU A 376 -9.41 -13.80 -19.31
CA LEU A 376 -8.77 -14.88 -18.56
C LEU A 376 -9.23 -14.91 -17.10
N THR A 377 -9.50 -13.75 -16.49
CA THR A 377 -10.00 -13.66 -15.11
C THR A 377 -11.44 -14.15 -14.91
N ARG A 378 -12.20 -14.36 -16.00
CA ARG A 378 -13.52 -15.01 -15.93
C ARG A 378 -13.40 -16.52 -15.67
N VAL A 379 -12.23 -17.12 -15.93
CA VAL A 379 -11.99 -18.53 -15.64
C VAL A 379 -11.80 -18.72 -14.14
N SER A 380 -12.66 -19.54 -13.51
CA SER A 380 -12.58 -19.81 -12.07
C SER A 380 -11.18 -20.30 -11.67
N GLY A 381 -10.61 -19.69 -10.63
CA GLY A 381 -9.23 -19.96 -10.17
C GLY A 381 -8.13 -19.15 -10.86
N ILE A 382 -8.45 -18.37 -11.91
CA ILE A 382 -7.52 -17.42 -12.53
C ILE A 382 -7.82 -16.01 -12.01
N GLY A 383 -6.98 -15.53 -11.10
CA GLY A 383 -6.99 -14.13 -10.67
C GLY A 383 -6.13 -13.22 -11.57
N PRO A 384 -6.20 -11.89 -11.37
CA PRO A 384 -5.39 -10.90 -12.09
C PRO A 384 -3.90 -11.23 -12.23
N ALA A 385 -3.28 -11.70 -11.15
CA ALA A 385 -1.86 -12.07 -11.14
C ALA A 385 -1.56 -13.23 -12.11
N LYS A 386 -2.39 -14.27 -12.09
CA LYS A 386 -2.23 -15.41 -13.00
C LYS A 386 -2.58 -15.03 -14.44
N ALA A 387 -3.59 -14.19 -14.65
CA ALA A 387 -3.93 -13.68 -15.98
C ALA A 387 -2.76 -12.92 -16.61
N LYS A 388 -2.07 -12.07 -15.85
CA LYS A 388 -0.87 -11.37 -16.31
C LYS A 388 0.28 -12.34 -16.64
N GLU A 389 0.57 -13.29 -15.74
CA GLU A 389 1.58 -14.33 -15.99
C GLU A 389 1.32 -15.11 -17.28
N LEU A 390 0.06 -15.45 -17.56
CA LEU A 390 -0.34 -16.14 -18.79
C LEU A 390 -0.12 -15.26 -20.02
N ILE A 391 -0.45 -13.98 -19.95
CA ILE A 391 -0.28 -13.03 -21.06
C ILE A 391 1.19 -12.76 -21.35
N ASP A 392 2.01 -12.62 -20.32
CA ASP A 392 3.47 -12.49 -20.46
C ASP A 392 4.07 -13.74 -21.14
N ALA A 393 3.43 -14.90 -20.95
CA ALA A 393 3.75 -16.14 -21.64
C ALA A 393 3.06 -16.31 -23.01
N GLY A 394 2.44 -15.26 -23.56
CA GLY A 394 1.78 -15.24 -24.86
C GLY A 394 0.37 -15.84 -24.90
N ILE A 395 -0.20 -16.22 -23.75
CA ILE A 395 -1.53 -16.86 -23.65
C ILE A 395 -2.57 -15.77 -23.41
N LYS A 396 -3.28 -15.39 -24.47
CA LYS A 396 -4.25 -14.28 -24.43
C LYS A 396 -5.70 -14.73 -24.65
N THR A 397 -5.92 -15.95 -25.14
CA THR A 397 -7.26 -16.47 -25.46
C THR A 397 -7.60 -17.75 -24.69
N LEU A 398 -8.89 -18.11 -24.65
CA LEU A 398 -9.34 -19.39 -24.10
C LEU A 398 -8.79 -20.60 -24.88
N ASN A 399 -8.54 -20.45 -26.18
CA ASN A 399 -7.96 -21.50 -27.00
C ASN A 399 -6.48 -21.72 -26.66
N ASP A 400 -5.74 -20.65 -26.37
CA ASP A 400 -4.36 -20.75 -25.90
C ASP A 400 -4.31 -21.45 -24.54
N LEU A 401 -5.21 -21.09 -23.63
CA LEU A 401 -5.38 -21.76 -22.34
C LEU A 401 -5.65 -23.26 -22.47
N LYS A 402 -6.52 -23.66 -23.42
CA LYS A 402 -6.83 -25.08 -23.69
C LYS A 402 -5.62 -25.87 -24.20
N LYS A 403 -4.72 -25.21 -24.94
CA LYS A 403 -3.47 -25.80 -25.45
C LYS A 403 -2.37 -25.86 -24.38
N HIS A 404 -2.40 -24.95 -23.41
CA HIS A 404 -1.38 -24.79 -22.37
C HIS A 404 -1.85 -25.18 -20.96
N GLN A 405 -2.62 -26.27 -20.85
CA GLN A 405 -3.17 -26.71 -19.56
C GLN A 405 -2.09 -27.12 -18.55
N GLU A 406 -0.88 -27.44 -18.98
CA GLU A 406 0.28 -27.71 -18.13
C GLU A 406 0.64 -26.51 -17.22
N LYS A 407 0.30 -25.28 -17.63
CA LYS A 407 0.55 -24.05 -16.84
C LYS A 407 -0.53 -23.75 -15.80
N LEU A 408 -1.56 -24.59 -15.71
CA LEU A 408 -2.72 -24.40 -14.84
C LEU A 408 -2.71 -25.38 -13.66
N ASN A 409 -3.11 -24.90 -12.49
CA ASN A 409 -3.35 -25.77 -11.34
C ASN A 409 -4.69 -26.54 -11.48
N HIS A 410 -4.96 -27.47 -10.57
CA HIS A 410 -6.16 -28.30 -10.63
C HIS A 410 -7.47 -27.48 -10.67
N HIS A 411 -7.60 -26.46 -9.81
CA HIS A 411 -8.79 -25.60 -9.78
C HIS A 411 -8.97 -24.84 -11.10
N GLN A 412 -7.91 -24.28 -11.65
CA GLN A 412 -7.92 -23.56 -12.93
C GLN A 412 -8.29 -24.47 -14.10
N LYS A 413 -7.82 -25.72 -14.11
CA LYS A 413 -8.21 -26.72 -15.12
C LYS A 413 -9.70 -27.02 -15.07
N ILE A 414 -10.26 -27.17 -13.86
CA ILE A 414 -11.70 -27.37 -13.67
C ILE A 414 -12.49 -26.11 -14.10
N GLY A 415 -12.01 -24.92 -13.73
CA GLY A 415 -12.58 -23.64 -14.14
C GLY A 415 -12.60 -23.45 -15.65
N LEU A 416 -11.54 -23.88 -16.35
CA LEU A 416 -11.47 -23.86 -17.81
C LEU A 416 -12.39 -24.91 -18.44
N LYS A 417 -12.44 -26.11 -17.87
CA LYS A 417 -13.26 -27.22 -18.37
C LYS A 417 -14.75 -26.88 -18.39
N TYR A 418 -15.24 -26.22 -17.34
CA TYR A 418 -16.66 -25.87 -17.18
C TYR A 418 -16.93 -24.38 -17.35
N PHE A 419 -16.04 -23.64 -18.04
CA PHE A 419 -16.13 -22.19 -18.20
C PHE A 419 -17.52 -21.73 -18.63
N GLU A 420 -18.05 -22.29 -19.73
CA GLU A 420 -19.35 -21.91 -20.29
C GLU A 420 -20.52 -22.23 -19.35
N ASP A 421 -20.41 -23.26 -18.52
CA ASP A 421 -21.46 -23.63 -17.58
C ASP A 421 -21.45 -22.74 -16.33
N PHE A 422 -20.26 -22.35 -15.87
CA PHE A 422 -20.09 -21.46 -14.73
C PHE A 422 -20.51 -20.01 -15.01
N GLU A 423 -20.62 -19.61 -16.28
CA GLU A 423 -21.16 -18.30 -16.65
C GLU A 423 -22.70 -18.27 -16.66
N LYS A 424 -23.37 -19.43 -16.68
CA LYS A 424 -24.83 -19.52 -16.66
C LYS A 424 -25.34 -19.37 -15.23
N ARG A 425 -26.35 -18.51 -15.06
CA ARG A 425 -27.08 -18.36 -13.80
C ARG A 425 -27.77 -19.68 -13.39
N ILE A 426 -27.96 -19.85 -12.09
CA ILE A 426 -28.61 -21.00 -11.47
C ILE A 426 -30.01 -20.59 -11.01
N PRO A 427 -31.09 -21.12 -11.60
CA PRO A 427 -32.45 -20.84 -11.17
C PRO A 427 -32.70 -21.31 -9.73
N ARG A 428 -33.49 -20.55 -8.97
CA ARG A 428 -33.83 -20.86 -7.57
C ARG A 428 -34.36 -22.29 -7.37
N LYS A 429 -35.25 -22.74 -8.26
CA LYS A 429 -35.81 -24.11 -8.24
C LYS A 429 -34.75 -25.20 -8.34
N GLU A 430 -33.65 -24.94 -9.05
CA GLU A 430 -32.54 -25.88 -9.16
C GLU A 430 -31.81 -25.99 -7.81
N ILE A 431 -31.59 -24.86 -7.14
CA ILE A 431 -30.97 -24.80 -5.81
C ILE A 431 -31.84 -25.49 -4.76
N GLU A 432 -33.17 -25.33 -4.80
CA GLU A 432 -34.10 -26.02 -3.90
C GLU A 432 -34.00 -27.55 -4.02
N GLN A 433 -33.81 -28.07 -5.23
CA GLN A 433 -33.60 -29.50 -5.46
C GLN A 433 -32.25 -29.97 -4.88
N ILE A 434 -31.19 -29.17 -5.08
CA ILE A 434 -29.86 -29.45 -4.54
C ILE A 434 -29.86 -29.36 -3.01
N GLU A 435 -30.58 -28.40 -2.43
CA GLU A 435 -30.76 -28.25 -0.98
C GLU A 435 -31.37 -29.51 -0.37
N LYS A 436 -32.44 -30.02 -1.00
CA LYS A 436 -33.10 -31.26 -0.55
C LYS A 436 -32.12 -32.43 -0.58
N LEU A 437 -31.40 -32.62 -1.69
CA LEU A 437 -30.41 -33.70 -1.82
C LEU A 437 -29.28 -33.59 -0.78
N LEU A 438 -28.76 -32.38 -0.55
CA LEU A 438 -27.71 -32.13 0.44
C LEU A 438 -28.20 -32.43 1.85
N LYS A 439 -29.38 -31.94 2.22
CA LYS A 439 -30.01 -32.22 3.52
C LYS A 439 -30.22 -33.72 3.71
N ASP A 440 -30.79 -34.41 2.73
CA ASP A 440 -31.01 -35.86 2.81
C ASP A 440 -29.67 -36.61 2.98
N THR A 441 -28.64 -36.23 2.22
CA THR A 441 -27.32 -36.89 2.28
C THR A 441 -26.60 -36.64 3.60
N ILE A 442 -26.61 -35.39 4.10
CA ILE A 442 -25.88 -34.99 5.31
C ILE A 442 -26.61 -35.49 6.56
N LEU A 443 -27.94 -35.42 6.59
CA LEU A 443 -28.74 -35.88 7.73
C LEU A 443 -28.73 -37.42 7.89
N ASN A 444 -28.40 -38.16 6.82
CA ASN A 444 -28.11 -39.59 6.90
C ASN A 444 -26.80 -39.90 7.64
N LEU A 445 -25.86 -38.95 7.71
CA LEU A 445 -24.62 -39.10 8.48
C LEU A 445 -24.85 -38.81 9.97
N SER A 446 -25.53 -37.70 10.27
CA SER A 446 -26.02 -37.36 11.61
C SER A 446 -27.20 -36.41 11.49
N LYS A 447 -28.25 -36.65 12.28
CA LYS A 447 -29.44 -35.79 12.32
C LYS A 447 -29.17 -34.44 13.00
N GLU A 448 -28.05 -34.29 13.68
CA GLU A 448 -27.69 -33.08 14.42
C GLU A 448 -26.96 -32.03 13.56
N TYR A 449 -26.61 -32.36 12.31
CA TYR A 449 -26.05 -31.36 11.39
C TYR A 449 -27.07 -30.28 11.05
N ILE A 450 -26.63 -29.03 11.09
CA ILE A 450 -27.37 -27.87 10.57
C ILE A 450 -26.79 -27.51 9.21
N VAL A 451 -27.64 -27.56 8.17
CA VAL A 451 -27.29 -27.24 6.79
C VAL A 451 -28.07 -26.01 6.34
N THR A 452 -27.36 -24.95 5.97
CA THR A 452 -27.96 -23.67 5.57
C THR A 452 -27.38 -23.21 4.25
N ILE A 453 -28.19 -23.16 3.19
CA ILE A 453 -27.78 -22.50 1.94
C ILE A 453 -27.83 -20.99 2.15
N CYS A 454 -26.71 -20.33 1.86
CA CYS A 454 -26.48 -18.91 2.10
C CYS A 454 -26.45 -18.12 0.78
N GLY A 455 -25.59 -17.12 0.68
CA GLY A 455 -25.38 -16.36 -0.56
C GLY A 455 -26.63 -15.67 -1.08
N SER A 456 -26.68 -15.46 -2.39
CA SER A 456 -27.82 -14.82 -3.05
C SER A 456 -29.12 -15.60 -2.92
N TYR A 457 -29.06 -16.92 -2.72
CA TYR A 457 -30.23 -17.75 -2.49
C TYR A 457 -30.94 -17.36 -1.19
N ARG A 458 -30.19 -17.23 -0.08
CA ARG A 458 -30.75 -16.80 1.22
C ARG A 458 -31.24 -15.36 1.19
N ARG A 459 -30.67 -14.51 0.34
CA ARG A 459 -31.15 -13.15 0.08
C ARG A 459 -32.36 -13.07 -0.87
N GLY A 460 -32.98 -14.21 -1.19
CA GLY A 460 -34.23 -14.27 -1.94
C GLY A 460 -34.09 -14.00 -3.45
N LYS A 461 -32.90 -14.11 -4.04
CA LYS A 461 -32.78 -13.96 -5.50
C LYS A 461 -33.39 -15.15 -6.24
N GLU A 462 -34.04 -14.85 -7.36
CA GLU A 462 -34.59 -15.85 -8.30
C GLU A 462 -33.49 -16.64 -9.03
N GLU A 463 -32.30 -16.05 -9.15
CA GLU A 463 -31.14 -16.70 -9.74
C GLU A 463 -29.85 -16.38 -8.98
N SER A 464 -28.97 -17.37 -8.83
CA SER A 464 -27.64 -17.26 -8.20
C SER A 464 -26.50 -17.50 -9.18
N GLY A 465 -25.28 -17.13 -8.80
CA GLY A 465 -24.07 -17.44 -9.57
C GLY A 465 -23.46 -18.80 -9.19
N ASP A 466 -23.59 -19.17 -7.92
CA ASP A 466 -23.08 -20.38 -7.28
C ASP A 466 -23.97 -20.77 -6.10
N ILE A 467 -23.61 -21.87 -5.43
CA ILE A 467 -24.34 -22.44 -4.30
C ILE A 467 -23.43 -22.42 -3.06
N ASP A 468 -23.73 -21.53 -2.12
CA ASP A 468 -23.00 -21.38 -0.86
C ASP A 468 -23.67 -22.20 0.24
N VAL A 469 -22.98 -23.19 0.82
CA VAL A 469 -23.53 -24.07 1.85
C VAL A 469 -22.74 -23.91 3.14
N LEU A 470 -23.43 -23.48 4.20
CA LEU A 470 -22.87 -23.46 5.55
C LEU A 470 -23.30 -24.73 6.30
N LEU A 471 -22.34 -25.38 6.96
CA LEU A 471 -22.54 -26.61 7.71
C LEU A 471 -22.00 -26.44 9.13
N THR A 472 -22.73 -26.94 10.12
CA THR A 472 -22.25 -27.05 11.51
C THR A 472 -22.87 -28.25 12.24
N HIS A 473 -22.26 -28.66 13.36
CA HIS A 473 -22.71 -29.78 14.20
C HIS A 473 -22.47 -29.44 15.68
N PRO A 474 -23.38 -29.75 16.63
CA PRO A 474 -23.25 -29.40 18.05
C PRO A 474 -21.95 -29.82 18.72
N THR A 475 -21.34 -30.91 18.27
CA THR A 475 -20.05 -31.40 18.80
C THR A 475 -18.85 -30.57 18.34
N LEU A 476 -18.98 -29.78 17.26
CA LEU A 476 -17.90 -28.95 16.72
C LEU A 476 -17.95 -27.58 17.40
N THR A 477 -17.18 -27.39 18.47
CA THR A 477 -17.13 -26.10 19.19
C THR A 477 -15.74 -25.48 19.12
N SER A 478 -15.65 -24.15 19.22
CA SER A 478 -14.37 -23.43 19.17
C SER A 478 -13.45 -23.69 20.37
N ILE A 479 -13.96 -24.32 21.43
CA ILE A 479 -13.30 -24.54 22.73
C ILE A 479 -12.58 -25.90 22.81
N GLU A 480 -12.57 -26.73 21.76
CA GLU A 480 -11.85 -28.01 21.83
C GLU A 480 -10.35 -27.82 22.11
N LYS A 481 -9.95 -28.26 23.31
CA LYS A 481 -8.69 -28.02 24.04
C LYS A 481 -7.44 -28.64 23.40
N ASP A 482 -7.53 -29.29 22.25
CA ASP A 482 -6.42 -30.04 21.69
C ASP A 482 -6.40 -29.99 20.16
N SER A 483 -5.94 -28.86 19.61
CA SER A 483 -5.00 -28.84 18.48
C SER A 483 -4.87 -27.43 17.91
N LYS A 484 -3.68 -27.14 17.38
CA LYS A 484 -3.30 -25.94 16.64
C LYS A 484 -4.09 -25.75 15.31
N LYS A 485 -5.35 -26.18 15.22
CA LYS A 485 -6.18 -26.12 14.00
C LYS A 485 -7.52 -25.45 14.30
N LYS A 486 -7.67 -24.20 13.83
CA LYS A 486 -9.00 -23.58 13.66
C LYS A 486 -9.87 -24.51 12.80
N ILE A 487 -11.02 -24.96 13.31
CA ILE A 487 -11.98 -25.80 12.57
C ILE A 487 -12.82 -24.88 11.68
N SER A 488 -12.19 -24.37 10.62
CA SER A 488 -12.87 -23.68 9.54
C SER A 488 -12.35 -24.26 8.23
N VAL A 489 -13.13 -25.13 7.60
CA VAL A 489 -12.73 -25.77 6.34
C VAL A 489 -13.71 -25.32 5.26
N LEU A 490 -13.19 -24.54 4.31
CA LEU A 490 -13.89 -24.22 3.07
C LEU A 490 -13.43 -25.22 2.00
N LYS A 491 -14.38 -25.90 1.37
CA LYS A 491 -14.14 -26.75 0.20
C LYS A 491 -14.90 -26.21 -0.99
N ASN A 492 -14.15 -25.84 -2.03
CA ASN A 492 -14.72 -25.44 -3.31
C ASN A 492 -14.91 -26.69 -4.16
N GLY A 493 -16.10 -26.83 -4.74
CA GLY A 493 -16.50 -28.02 -5.48
C GLY A 493 -17.28 -27.71 -6.75
N VAL A 494 -17.59 -28.78 -7.46
CA VAL A 494 -18.45 -28.77 -8.65
C VAL A 494 -19.53 -29.82 -8.45
N CYS A 495 -20.78 -29.44 -8.62
CA CYS A 495 -21.92 -30.36 -8.62
C CYS A 495 -22.59 -30.36 -10.00
N GLN A 496 -23.33 -31.42 -10.29
CA GLN A 496 -24.15 -31.50 -11.49
C GLN A 496 -25.51 -30.88 -11.21
N ALA A 497 -26.01 -30.08 -12.14
CA ALA A 497 -27.36 -29.54 -12.09
C ALA A 497 -28.41 -30.67 -12.04
N LEU A 498 -29.56 -30.40 -11.43
CA LEU A 498 -30.69 -31.34 -11.34
C LEU A 498 -31.80 -30.96 -12.34
N GLY A 499 -32.75 -31.87 -12.56
CA GLY A 499 -33.88 -31.64 -13.48
C GLY A 499 -33.53 -31.68 -14.99
N ASP A 500 -34.13 -30.80 -15.79
CA ASP A 500 -33.95 -30.74 -17.25
C ASP A 500 -32.54 -30.25 -17.65
N SER A 501 -31.82 -29.63 -16.71
CA SER A 501 -30.48 -29.08 -16.90
C SER A 501 -29.35 -30.04 -16.51
N LYS A 502 -29.61 -31.35 -16.34
CA LYS A 502 -28.63 -32.38 -15.92
C LYS A 502 -27.28 -32.41 -16.66
N LYS A 503 -27.14 -31.73 -17.79
CA LYS A 503 -25.87 -31.62 -18.53
C LYS A 503 -24.96 -30.48 -18.04
N LEU A 504 -25.48 -29.58 -17.19
CA LEU A 504 -24.75 -28.43 -16.68
C LEU A 504 -24.02 -28.76 -15.38
N PHE A 505 -22.86 -28.15 -15.20
CA PHE A 505 -22.10 -28.20 -13.96
C PHE A 505 -22.15 -26.86 -13.23
N ARG A 506 -22.37 -26.90 -11.92
CA ARG A 506 -22.51 -25.71 -11.05
C ARG A 506 -21.40 -25.66 -10.01
N ARG A 507 -20.97 -24.45 -9.65
CA ARG A 507 -20.07 -24.25 -8.51
C ARG A 507 -20.83 -24.39 -7.20
N ILE A 508 -20.22 -25.07 -6.25
CA ILE A 508 -20.74 -25.25 -4.90
C ILE A 508 -19.60 -25.07 -3.89
N ASP A 509 -19.80 -24.20 -2.92
CA ASP A 509 -18.82 -23.89 -1.88
C ASP A 509 -19.39 -24.33 -0.54
N ILE A 510 -18.76 -25.32 0.11
CA ILE A 510 -19.21 -25.88 1.38
C ILE A 510 -18.26 -25.42 2.48
N ARG A 511 -18.78 -24.72 3.49
CA ARG A 511 -18.02 -24.24 4.63
C ARG A 511 -18.50 -24.90 5.92
N LEU A 512 -17.61 -25.64 6.57
CA LEU A 512 -17.82 -26.17 7.92
C LEU A 512 -17.38 -25.15 8.97
N VAL A 513 -18.24 -24.84 9.93
CA VAL A 513 -17.99 -23.86 11.00
C VAL A 513 -18.34 -24.43 12.39
N SER A 514 -17.68 -23.89 13.41
CA SER A 514 -17.99 -24.20 14.81
C SER A 514 -19.41 -23.75 15.17
N TYR A 515 -20.11 -24.59 15.93
CA TYR A 515 -21.51 -24.44 16.30
C TYR A 515 -21.78 -23.15 17.06
N ASP A 516 -20.89 -22.81 18.00
CA ASP A 516 -20.95 -21.58 18.79
C ASP A 516 -20.70 -20.30 17.98
N GLN A 517 -20.19 -20.42 16.75
CA GLN A 517 -19.89 -19.30 15.84
C GLN A 517 -20.89 -19.21 14.67
N TYR A 518 -21.92 -20.06 14.66
CA TYR A 518 -22.85 -20.21 13.54
C TYR A 518 -23.48 -18.89 13.08
N TYR A 519 -23.88 -18.02 14.01
CA TYR A 519 -24.60 -16.79 13.67
C TYR A 519 -23.71 -15.72 13.04
N CYS A 520 -22.44 -15.60 13.46
CA CYS A 520 -21.46 -14.76 12.77
C CYS A 520 -21.16 -15.31 11.37
N ALA A 521 -21.08 -16.64 11.25
CA ALA A 521 -20.78 -17.31 9.99
C ALA A 521 -21.93 -17.21 8.99
N VAL A 522 -23.18 -17.42 9.42
CA VAL A 522 -24.37 -17.33 8.56
C VAL A 522 -24.61 -15.90 8.12
N LEU A 523 -24.37 -14.90 8.98
CA LEU A 523 -24.41 -13.48 8.59
C LEU A 523 -23.40 -13.20 7.48
N TYR A 524 -22.13 -13.60 7.68
CA TYR A 524 -21.06 -13.44 6.69
C TYR A 524 -21.39 -14.15 5.36
N PHE A 525 -21.82 -15.41 5.42
CA PHE A 525 -22.03 -16.21 4.22
C PHE A 525 -23.34 -15.83 3.51
N THR A 526 -24.28 -15.17 4.20
CA THR A 526 -25.49 -14.59 3.59
C THR A 526 -25.13 -13.38 2.72
N GLY A 527 -24.20 -12.54 3.15
CA GLY A 527 -23.82 -11.32 2.41
C GLY A 527 -24.96 -10.31 2.27
N SER A 528 -24.96 -9.43 1.26
CA SER A 528 -23.99 -9.32 0.15
C SER A 528 -22.56 -9.01 0.62
N ASP A 529 -21.58 -9.10 -0.29
CA ASP A 529 -20.20 -8.73 0.04
C ASP A 529 -20.04 -7.23 0.35
N LEU A 530 -20.89 -6.36 -0.22
CA LEU A 530 -20.96 -4.94 0.13
C LEU A 530 -21.62 -4.74 1.49
N PHE A 531 -22.78 -5.39 1.73
CA PHE A 531 -23.45 -5.39 3.02
C PHE A 531 -22.51 -5.80 4.16
N ASN A 532 -21.75 -6.88 3.99
CA ASN A 532 -20.78 -7.34 4.98
C ASN A 532 -19.68 -6.30 5.25
N LYS A 533 -19.20 -5.60 4.21
CA LYS A 533 -18.18 -4.55 4.36
C LYS A 533 -18.74 -3.37 5.15
N ASP A 534 -19.90 -2.87 4.76
CA ASP A 534 -20.56 -1.74 5.44
C ASP A 534 -20.87 -2.11 6.91
N MET A 535 -21.33 -3.34 7.18
CA MET A 535 -21.62 -3.79 8.54
C MET A 535 -20.35 -3.92 9.41
N ARG A 536 -19.22 -4.35 8.83
CA ARG A 536 -17.94 -4.40 9.55
C ARG A 536 -17.36 -3.01 9.81
N ALA A 537 -17.50 -2.09 8.85
CA ALA A 537 -17.09 -0.70 9.03
C ALA A 537 -17.91 -0.04 10.15
N HIS A 538 -19.23 -0.21 10.15
CA HIS A 538 -20.11 0.27 11.22
C HIS A 538 -19.76 -0.37 12.58
N ALA A 539 -19.40 -1.67 12.60
CA ALA A 539 -18.94 -2.31 13.82
C ALA A 539 -17.73 -1.59 14.42
N LEU A 540 -16.74 -1.23 13.58
CA LEU A 540 -15.54 -0.50 14.02
C LEU A 540 -15.89 0.89 14.57
N GLU A 541 -16.83 1.61 13.95
CA GLU A 541 -17.35 2.90 14.45
C GLU A 541 -18.01 2.78 15.83
N LYS A 542 -18.58 1.61 16.14
CA LYS A 542 -19.17 1.28 17.43
C LYS A 542 -18.18 0.66 18.43
N HIS A 543 -16.88 0.70 18.16
CA HIS A 543 -15.84 0.05 18.97
C HIS A 543 -15.98 -1.47 19.05
N TYR A 544 -16.39 -2.12 17.96
CA TYR A 544 -16.43 -3.57 17.82
C TYR A 544 -15.63 -4.03 16.58
N THR A 545 -15.13 -5.26 16.60
CA THR A 545 -14.64 -5.95 15.41
C THR A 545 -15.50 -7.17 15.12
N LEU A 546 -16.00 -7.26 13.87
CA LEU A 546 -16.87 -8.33 13.40
C LEU A 546 -16.17 -9.13 12.30
N ASN A 547 -16.05 -10.44 12.50
CA ASN A 547 -15.63 -11.37 11.44
C ASN A 547 -16.63 -12.54 11.33
N GLU A 548 -16.34 -13.51 10.49
CA GLU A 548 -17.22 -14.68 10.30
C GLU A 548 -17.30 -15.63 11.52
N TYR A 549 -16.50 -15.39 12.56
CA TYR A 549 -16.40 -16.26 13.73
C TYR A 549 -17.02 -15.59 14.96
N THR A 550 -16.67 -14.32 15.22
CA THR A 550 -17.00 -13.63 16.46
C THR A 550 -17.25 -12.14 16.22
N LEU A 551 -18.09 -11.55 17.09
CA LEU A 551 -18.13 -10.13 17.37
C LEU A 551 -17.37 -9.87 18.68
N LYS A 552 -16.47 -8.89 18.71
CA LYS A 552 -15.67 -8.57 19.90
C LYS A 552 -15.65 -7.07 20.14
N HIS A 553 -15.80 -6.64 21.39
CA HIS A 553 -15.58 -5.25 21.77
C HIS A 553 -14.08 -4.92 21.67
N LEU A 554 -13.75 -3.71 21.21
CA LEU A 554 -12.39 -3.18 21.13
C LEU A 554 -12.09 -2.44 22.43
N THR A 555 -10.97 -2.76 23.08
CA THR A 555 -10.51 -2.05 24.28
C THR A 555 -10.19 -0.58 23.96
N SER A 556 -9.93 0.24 24.98
CA SER A 556 -9.45 1.62 24.80
C SER A 556 -8.13 1.71 24.00
N GLU A 557 -7.40 0.60 23.92
CA GLU A 557 -6.14 0.44 23.16
C GLU A 557 -6.38 -0.11 21.75
N GLY A 558 -7.64 -0.33 21.35
CA GLY A 558 -8.01 -0.85 20.02
C GLY A 558 -7.83 -2.36 19.85
N THR A 559 -7.51 -3.10 20.91
CA THR A 559 -7.31 -4.55 20.85
C THR A 559 -8.63 -5.33 20.99
N PRO A 560 -8.82 -6.45 20.27
CA PRO A 560 -10.04 -7.26 20.40
C PRO A 560 -10.14 -7.95 21.77
N GLY A 561 -11.16 -7.61 22.54
CA GLY A 561 -11.48 -8.22 23.83
C GLY A 561 -12.15 -9.59 23.73
N GLU A 562 -12.96 -9.91 24.73
CA GLU A 562 -13.74 -11.14 24.76
C GLU A 562 -14.83 -11.16 23.68
N ALA A 563 -15.18 -12.37 23.23
CA ALA A 563 -16.23 -12.56 22.24
C ALA A 563 -17.61 -12.35 22.87
N GLU A 564 -18.42 -11.53 22.22
CA GLU A 564 -19.82 -11.34 22.58
C GLU A 564 -20.58 -12.65 22.44
N LYS A 565 -21.53 -12.89 23.35
CA LYS A 565 -22.40 -14.06 23.28
C LYS A 565 -23.49 -13.84 22.24
N ILE A 566 -23.34 -14.49 21.09
CA ILE A 566 -24.29 -14.40 19.97
C ILE A 566 -25.15 -15.66 19.88
N THR A 567 -26.46 -15.50 19.97
CA THR A 567 -27.46 -16.59 19.91
C THR A 567 -28.43 -16.50 18.74
N CYS A 568 -28.39 -15.39 17.98
CA CYS A 568 -29.12 -15.19 16.73
C CYS A 568 -28.43 -14.09 15.89
N GLU A 569 -28.84 -13.89 14.63
CA GLU A 569 -28.27 -12.80 13.81
C GLU A 569 -28.66 -11.43 14.39
N GLU A 570 -29.88 -11.30 14.90
CA GLU A 570 -30.47 -10.10 15.50
C GLU A 570 -29.65 -9.56 16.68
N ASP A 571 -28.97 -10.44 17.43
CA ASP A 571 -28.07 -10.04 18.52
C ASP A 571 -26.93 -9.15 17.98
N ILE A 572 -26.36 -9.48 16.82
CA ILE A 572 -25.27 -8.72 16.20
C ILE A 572 -25.78 -7.32 15.81
N PHE A 573 -26.97 -7.23 15.21
CA PHE A 573 -27.57 -5.93 14.87
C PHE A 573 -27.89 -5.10 16.12
N ARG A 574 -28.42 -5.73 17.16
CA ARG A 574 -28.76 -5.05 18.43
C ARG A 574 -27.51 -4.50 19.12
N ILE A 575 -26.44 -5.29 19.22
CA ILE A 575 -25.17 -4.86 19.81
C ILE A 575 -24.56 -3.70 19.03
N LEU A 576 -24.69 -3.72 17.69
CA LEU A 576 -24.21 -2.65 16.83
C LEU A 576 -25.16 -1.46 16.69
N GLU A 577 -26.26 -1.44 17.44
CA GLU A 577 -27.29 -0.39 17.41
C GLU A 577 -27.88 -0.16 16.00
N LEU A 578 -28.03 -1.23 15.23
CA LEU A 578 -28.63 -1.23 13.89
C LEU A 578 -30.04 -1.82 13.91
N PRO A 579 -30.97 -1.29 13.10
CA PRO A 579 -32.22 -1.99 12.85
C PRO A 579 -31.93 -3.32 12.15
N TYR A 580 -32.60 -4.38 12.58
CA TYR A 580 -32.45 -5.69 11.95
C TYR A 580 -32.90 -5.63 10.49
N LYS A 581 -32.06 -6.16 9.60
CA LYS A 581 -32.37 -6.33 8.18
C LYS A 581 -32.52 -7.81 7.88
N GLU A 582 -33.68 -8.20 7.35
CA GLU A 582 -33.92 -9.54 6.84
C GLU A 582 -32.92 -9.87 5.71
N PRO A 583 -32.57 -11.15 5.48
CA PRO A 583 -31.64 -11.53 4.42
C PRO A 583 -31.97 -10.94 3.03
N LYS A 584 -33.25 -10.82 2.68
CA LYS A 584 -33.72 -10.22 1.41
C LYS A 584 -33.39 -8.74 1.26
N ASP A 585 -33.17 -8.03 2.37
CA ASP A 585 -32.89 -6.59 2.40
C ASP A 585 -31.38 -6.30 2.44
N ARG A 586 -30.54 -7.33 2.30
CA ARG A 586 -29.06 -7.25 2.33
C ARG A 586 -28.43 -7.31 0.93
N ASN A 587 -29.18 -6.92 -0.10
CA ASN A 587 -28.76 -7.03 -1.50
C ASN A 587 -27.91 -5.86 -2.01
N SER A 588 -27.81 -4.79 -1.23
CA SER A 588 -26.95 -3.62 -1.48
C SER A 588 -25.47 -3.91 -1.26
#